data_AF-A0AAX2RKB6-F1
#
_entry.id   AF-A0AAX2RKB6-F1
#
_cell.length_a   1.000
_cell.length_b   1.000
_cell.length_c   1.000
_cell.angle_alpha   90.00
_cell.angle_beta   90.00
_cell.angle_gamma   90.00
#
_symmetry.space_group_name_H-M   'P 1'
#
loop_
_entity.id
_entity.type
_entity.pdbx_description
1 polymer ?
#
loop_
_entity_poly.entity_id
_entity_poly.type
_entity_poly.pdbx_seq_one_letter_code
_entity_poly.pdbx_strand_id
1 'polypeptide(L)'
;MPPPDSEPLDFAMLAEVMCAAAIRSGDLLRLDKIAELPMSDRAMHATMVISKSAAADPDIARVLTETKAVQTMRQEIMRRRSNP
;
A
#
# COMPACT_ATOMS: atom_id res chain seq x y z
N MET A 1 -20.12 -10.35 20.37
CA MET A 1 -19.98 -9.93 18.95
C MET A 1 -18.52 -9.57 18.73
N PRO A 2 -17.83 -10.19 17.77
CA PRO A 2 -16.49 -9.73 17.39
C PRO A 2 -16.59 -8.31 16.81
N PRO A 3 -15.54 -7.47 16.95
CA PRO A 3 -15.58 -6.09 16.45
C PRO A 3 -15.77 -6.06 14.92
N PRO A 4 -16.55 -5.10 14.40
CA PRO A 4 -16.95 -5.03 12.98
C PRO A 4 -15.80 -4.75 12.00
N ASP A 5 -14.56 -4.58 12.47
CA ASP A 5 -13.39 -4.24 11.65
C ASP A 5 -12.53 -5.45 11.25
N SER A 6 -13.09 -6.66 11.31
CA SER A 6 -12.37 -7.90 11.02
C SER A 6 -12.57 -8.39 9.58
N GLU A 7 -12.77 -7.49 8.61
CA GLU A 7 -12.61 -7.90 7.22
C GLU A 7 -11.12 -8.18 6.97
N PRO A 8 -10.76 -9.36 6.43
CA PRO A 8 -9.38 -9.64 6.09
C PRO A 8 -8.91 -8.61 5.07
N LEU A 9 -7.74 -8.02 5.33
CA LEU A 9 -7.10 -7.10 4.41
C LEU A 9 -6.96 -7.80 3.04
N ASP A 10 -7.61 -7.25 2.01
CA ASP A 10 -7.49 -7.76 0.65
C ASP A 10 -6.13 -7.36 0.07
N PHE A 11 -5.13 -8.16 0.40
CA PHE A 11 -3.76 -7.97 -0.05
C PHE A 11 -3.59 -8.19 -1.56
N ALA A 12 -4.46 -9.00 -2.18
CA ALA A 12 -4.42 -9.24 -3.62
C ALA A 12 -4.83 -7.98 -4.38
N MET A 13 -5.97 -7.39 -3.99
CA MET A 13 -6.42 -6.10 -4.52
C MET A 13 -5.39 -4.99 -4.27
N LEU A 14 -4.82 -4.94 -3.06
CA LEU A 14 -3.79 -3.95 -2.72
C LEU A 14 -2.54 -4.10 -3.62
N ALA A 15 -2.07 -5.33 -3.85
CA ALA A 15 -0.92 -5.59 -4.70
C ALA A 15 -1.18 -5.17 -6.16
N GLU A 16 -2.36 -5.48 -6.69
CA GLU A 16 -2.76 -5.06 -8.04
C GLU A 16 -2.82 -3.54 -8.18
N VAL A 17 -3.44 -2.85 -7.22
CA VAL A 17 -3.52 -1.39 -7.20
C VAL A 17 -2.13 -0.76 -7.09
N MET A 18 -1.24 -1.32 -6.27
CA MET A 18 0.14 -0.86 -6.17
C MET A 18 0.91 -1.05 -7.48
N CYS A 19 0.75 -2.19 -8.15
CA CYS A 19 1.40 -2.46 -9.43
C CYS A 19 0.88 -1.50 -10.51
N ALA A 20 -0.44 -1.33 -10.61
CA ALA A 20 -1.06 -0.41 -11.56
C ALA A 20 -0.60 1.03 -11.34
N ALA A 21 -0.55 1.48 -10.08
CA ALA A 21 -0.06 2.80 -9.71
C ALA A 21 1.42 3.00 -10.11
N ALA A 22 2.28 2.01 -9.85
CA ALA A 22 3.71 2.09 -10.17
C ALA A 22 3.98 2.05 -11.69
N ILE A 23 3.21 1.26 -12.44
CA ILE A 23 3.28 1.25 -13.92
C ILE A 23 2.91 2.64 -14.46
N ARG A 24 1.80 3.20 -13.99
CA ARG A 24 1.27 4.46 -14.51
C ARG A 24 2.10 5.67 -14.10
N SER A 25 2.71 5.66 -12.92
CA SER A 25 3.63 6.72 -12.48
C SER A 25 5.06 6.59 -13.01
N GLY A 26 5.38 5.50 -13.72
CA GLY A 26 6.74 5.21 -14.21
C GLY A 26 7.73 4.83 -13.10
N ASP A 27 7.26 4.55 -11.89
CA ASP A 27 8.07 4.23 -10.71
C ASP A 27 8.28 2.70 -10.51
N LEU A 28 8.16 1.90 -11.57
CA LEU A 28 8.26 0.43 -11.53
C LEU A 28 9.54 -0.07 -10.82
N LEU A 29 10.69 0.57 -11.09
CA LEU A 29 11.98 0.26 -10.45
C LEU A 29 12.04 0.56 -8.95
N ARG A 30 11.08 1.32 -8.41
CA ARG A 30 10.99 1.58 -6.96
C ARG A 30 10.33 0.42 -6.22
N LEU A 31 9.54 -0.42 -6.89
CA LEU A 31 8.95 -1.60 -6.26
C LEU A 31 10.00 -2.67 -5.96
N ASP A 32 10.96 -2.87 -6.88
CA ASP A 32 12.08 -3.80 -6.67
C ASP A 32 12.91 -3.42 -5.44
N LYS A 33 13.17 -2.11 -5.27
CA LYS A 33 13.87 -1.59 -4.10
C LYS A 33 13.13 -1.86 -2.79
N ILE A 34 11.80 -1.93 -2.79
CA ILE A 34 11.03 -2.27 -1.58
C ILE A 34 11.30 -3.73 -1.18
N ALA A 35 11.51 -4.64 -2.14
CA ALA A 35 11.81 -6.04 -1.85
C ALA A 35 13.21 -6.23 -1.22
N GLU A 36 14.14 -5.31 -1.47
CA GLU A 36 15.49 -5.33 -0.89
C GLU A 36 15.56 -4.78 0.53
N LEU A 37 14.54 -4.03 0.98
CA LEU A 37 14.54 -3.43 2.32
C LEU A 37 14.31 -4.46 3.43
N PRO A 38 14.76 -4.17 4.68
CA PRO A 38 14.35 -4.93 5.86
C PRO A 38 12.83 -4.99 5.99
N MET A 39 12.29 -6.13 6.43
CA MET A 39 10.85 -6.38 6.58
C MET A 39 10.10 -5.27 7.36
N SER A 40 10.78 -4.67 8.35
CA SER A 40 10.26 -3.55 9.16
C SER A 40 9.98 -2.29 8.35
N ASP A 41 10.73 -2.07 7.26
CA ASP A 41 10.76 -0.81 6.54
C ASP A 41 9.94 -0.86 5.25
N ARG A 42 9.68 -2.06 4.73
CA ARG A 42 8.97 -2.28 3.45
C ARG A 42 7.62 -1.59 3.42
N ALA A 43 6.82 -1.74 4.47
CA ALA A 43 5.47 -1.19 4.52
C ALA A 43 5.47 0.34 4.55
N MET A 44 6.44 0.95 5.24
CA MET A 44 6.62 2.40 5.26
C MET A 44 7.03 2.92 3.87
N HIS A 45 8.01 2.28 3.23
CA HIS A 45 8.47 2.67 1.89
C HIS A 45 7.40 2.47 0.82
N ALA A 46 6.66 1.36 0.86
CA ALA A 46 5.49 1.14 0.00
C ALA A 46 4.45 2.26 0.15
N THR A 47 4.17 2.69 1.38
CA THR A 47 3.23 3.80 1.64
C THR A 47 3.72 5.11 1.03
N MET A 48 5.02 5.41 1.11
CA MET A 48 5.61 6.61 0.51
C MET A 48 5.52 6.58 -1.02
N VAL A 49 5.80 5.44 -1.65
CA VAL A 49 5.69 5.28 -3.11
C VAL A 49 4.25 5.49 -3.57
N ILE A 50 3.28 4.84 -2.90
CA ILE A 50 1.85 5.00 -3.19
C ILE A 50 1.42 6.46 -3.06
N SER A 51 1.83 7.13 -1.98
CA SER A 51 1.47 8.53 -1.70
C SER A 51 2.03 9.48 -2.76
N LYS A 52 3.26 9.21 -3.24
CA LYS A 52 3.87 9.97 -4.33
C LYS A 52 3.14 9.73 -5.66
N SER A 53 2.78 8.50 -5.97
CA SER A 53 2.01 8.16 -7.18
C SER A 53 0.62 8.82 -7.16
N ALA A 54 -0.05 8.86 -6.00
CA ALA A 54 -1.32 9.56 -5.83
C ALA A 54 -1.20 11.08 -6.07
N ALA A 55 -0.12 11.70 -5.60
CA ALA A 55 0.11 13.13 -5.82
C ALA A 55 0.45 13.47 -7.28
N ALA A 56 0.99 12.51 -8.04
CA ALA A 56 1.39 12.69 -9.42
C ALA A 56 0.24 12.50 -10.43
N ASP A 57 -0.80 11.73 -10.09
CA ASP A 57 -1.89 11.38 -11.00
C ASP A 57 -3.25 11.33 -10.27
N PRO A 58 -4.23 12.19 -10.65
CA PRO A 58 -5.56 12.21 -10.05
C PRO A 58 -6.35 10.90 -10.21
N ASP A 59 -6.15 10.15 -11.30
CA ASP A 59 -6.80 8.87 -11.50
C ASP A 59 -6.23 7.82 -10.52
N ILE A 60 -4.91 7.85 -10.27
CA ILE A 60 -4.28 6.99 -9.27
C ILE A 60 -4.80 7.34 -7.88
N ALA A 61 -4.90 8.63 -7.55
CA ALA A 61 -5.45 9.08 -6.26
C ALA A 61 -6.89 8.59 -6.04
N ARG A 62 -7.72 8.63 -7.08
CA ARG A 62 -9.10 8.12 -7.04
C ARG A 62 -9.13 6.62 -6.78
N VAL A 63 -8.39 5.82 -7.55
CA VAL A 63 -8.34 4.35 -7.38
C VAL A 63 -7.85 3.98 -5.98
N LEU A 64 -6.81 4.64 -5.46
CA LEU A 64 -6.29 4.39 -4.12
C LEU A 64 -7.30 4.72 -3.00
N THR A 65 -8.16 5.71 -3.24
CA THR A 65 -9.24 6.10 -2.31
C THR A 65 -10.38 5.08 -2.35
N GLU A 66 -10.85 4.71 -3.55
CA GLU A 66 -11.93 3.75 -3.75
C GLU A 66 -11.59 2.36 -3.20
N THR A 67 -10.33 1.94 -3.37
CA THR A 67 -9.84 0.63 -2.91
C THR A 67 -9.38 0.62 -1.46
N LYS A 68 -9.44 1.76 -0.77
CA LYS A 68 -8.95 1.93 0.62
C LYS A 68 -7.48 1.52 0.81
N ALA A 69 -6.67 1.52 -0.26
CA ALA A 69 -5.30 0.99 -0.25
C ALA A 69 -4.40 1.60 0.85
N VAL A 70 -4.51 2.91 1.08
CA VAL A 70 -3.73 3.62 2.13
C VAL A 70 -4.18 3.18 3.53
N GLN A 71 -5.47 2.96 3.74
CA GLN A 71 -6.00 2.49 5.02
C GLN A 71 -5.53 1.06 5.32
N THR A 72 -5.60 0.18 4.31
CA THR A 72 -5.12 -1.21 4.39
C THR A 72 -3.63 -1.26 4.75
N MET A 73 -2.80 -0.44 4.11
CA MET A 73 -1.37 -0.32 4.41
C MET A 73 -1.10 0.18 5.84
N ARG A 74 -1.85 1.18 6.31
CA ARG A 74 -1.70 1.68 7.69
C ARG A 74 -2.06 0.63 8.73
N GLN A 75 -3.14 -0.12 8.51
CA GLN A 75 -3.55 -1.22 9.39
C GLN A 75 -2.48 -2.30 9.45
N GLU A 76 -1.87 -2.67 8.32
CA GLU A 76 -0.78 -3.65 8.30
C GLU A 76 0.48 -3.15 9.04
N ILE A 77 0.86 -1.88 8.89
CA ILE A 77 1.97 -1.29 9.66
C ILE A 77 1.70 -1.37 11.16
N MET A 78 0.48 -1.01 11.60
CA MET A 78 0.10 -1.10 13.00
C MET A 78 0.12 -2.55 13.49
N ARG A 79 -0.43 -3.49 12.71
CA ARG A 79 -0.42 -4.93 13.04
C ARG A 79 0.99 -5.46 13.28
N ARG A 80 1.95 -5.15 12.40
CA ARG A 80 3.35 -5.57 12.54
C ARG A 80 4.06 -4.93 13.73
N ARG A 81 3.72 -3.69 14.08
CA ARG A 81 4.27 -3.02 15.28
C ARG A 81 3.71 -3.59 16.57
N SER A 82 2.44 -3.99 16.57
CA SER A 82 1.79 -4.63 17.71
C SER A 82 2.14 -6.12 17.87
N ASN A 83 2.66 -6.75 16.81
CA ASN A 83 3.03 -8.17 16.79
C ASN A 83 4.36 -8.35 16.01
N PRO A 84 5.50 -7.95 16.61
CA PRO A 84 6.81 -7.87 15.95
C PRO A 84 7.44 -9.24 15.61
#